data_AF-A0A3D2VYK8-F1
#
_entry.id   AF-A0A3D2VYK8-F1
#
_cell.length_a   1.000
_cell.length_b   1.000
_cell.length_c   1.000
_cell.angle_alpha   90.00
_cell.angle_beta   90.00
_cell.angle_gamma   90.00
#
_symmetry.space_group_name_H-M   'P 1'
#
loop_
_entity.id
_entity.type
_entity.pdbx_description
1 polymer ?
#
loop_
_entity_poly.entity_id
_entity_poly.type
_entity_poly.pdbx_seq_one_letter_code
_entity_poly.pdbx_strand_id
1 'polypeptide(L)'
;MKPLHGRLVVASHNAGKVREIAALLAPLGVEAVSAAELGLPEPEETEATFAGNAALKARTAAAASGWPALADDSGLEVFALGGAPGV
;
A
#
# COMPACT_ATOMS: atom_id res chain seq x y z
N MET A 1 16.55 -18.64 -3.86
CA MET A 1 16.24 -17.19 -4.04
C MET A 1 17.20 -16.41 -3.16
N LYS A 2 17.78 -15.29 -3.63
CA LYS A 2 18.54 -14.39 -2.74
C LYS A 2 17.54 -13.67 -1.82
N PRO A 3 17.81 -13.49 -0.52
CA PRO A 3 16.93 -12.72 0.35
C PRO A 3 16.91 -11.26 -0.13
N LEU A 4 15.72 -10.65 -0.08
CA LEU A 4 15.57 -9.21 -0.28
C LEU A 4 15.94 -8.56 1.04
N HIS A 5 17.02 -7.79 1.07
CA HIS A 5 17.46 -7.10 2.29
C HIS A 5 17.12 -5.61 2.16
N GLY A 6 16.44 -5.05 3.16
CA GLY A 6 16.13 -3.62 3.22
C GLY A 6 14.76 -3.31 3.82
N ARG A 7 14.45 -2.01 3.87
CA ARG A 7 13.15 -1.49 4.29
C ARG A 7 12.23 -1.31 3.08
N LEU A 8 10.96 -1.67 3.28
CA LEU A 8 9.88 -1.40 2.34
C LEU A 8 8.78 -0.65 3.08
N VAL A 9 8.37 0.49 2.53
CA VAL A 9 7.24 1.24 3.08
C VAL A 9 5.94 0.57 2.67
N VAL A 10 5.09 0.24 3.64
CA VAL A 10 3.70 -0.13 3.39
C VAL A 10 2.88 1.15 3.41
N ALA A 11 2.49 1.63 2.23
CA ALA A 11 1.78 2.89 2.02
C ALA A 11 0.30 2.81 2.43
N SER A 12 0.07 2.45 3.70
CA SER A 12 -1.25 2.31 4.29
C SER A 12 -1.22 2.69 5.76
N HIS A 13 -2.31 3.28 6.24
CA HIS A 13 -2.56 3.54 7.65
C HIS A 13 -3.44 2.46 8.28
N ASN A 14 -3.90 1.48 7.49
CA ASN A 14 -4.69 0.36 7.99
C ASN A 14 -3.78 -0.66 8.68
N ALA A 15 -3.82 -0.70 10.00
CA ALA A 15 -3.02 -1.61 10.83
C ALA A 15 -3.23 -3.10 10.49
N GLY A 16 -4.43 -3.50 10.05
CA GLY A 16 -4.71 -4.86 9.61
C GLY A 16 -3.92 -5.22 8.34
N LYS A 17 -3.99 -4.37 7.32
CA LYS A 17 -3.24 -4.52 6.06
C LYS A 17 -1.73 -4.53 6.31
N VAL A 18 -1.24 -3.60 7.12
CA VAL A 18 0.19 -3.51 7.47
C VAL A 18 0.67 -4.80 8.11
N ARG A 19 -0.09 -5.35 9.08
CA ARG A 19 0.25 -6.61 9.74
C ARG A 19 0.30 -7.78 8.77
N GLU A 20 -0.67 -7.90 7.87
CA GLU A 20 -0.73 -8.98 6.87
C GLU A 20 0.44 -8.91 5.89
N ILE A 21 0.73 -7.72 5.34
CA ILE A 21 1.87 -7.51 4.43
C ILE A 21 3.20 -7.76 5.14
N ALA A 22 3.37 -7.26 6.37
CA ALA A 22 4.57 -7.50 7.16
C ALA A 22 4.81 -9.00 7.40
N ALA A 23 3.75 -9.76 7.70
CA ALA A 23 3.84 -11.21 7.89
C ALA A 23 4.27 -11.95 6.61
N LEU A 24 3.83 -11.49 5.43
CA LEU A 24 4.23 -12.05 4.14
C LEU A 24 5.68 -11.70 3.77
N LEU A 25 6.17 -10.52 4.17
CA LEU A 25 7.51 -10.03 3.85
C LEU A 25 8.59 -10.54 4.81
N ALA A 26 8.23 -10.83 6.08
CA ALA A 26 9.18 -11.26 7.09
C ALA A 26 10.01 -12.51 6.68
N PRO A 27 9.43 -13.58 6.07
CA PRO A 27 10.20 -14.73 5.60
C PRO A 27 11.21 -14.41 4.48
N LEU A 28 11.06 -13.28 3.81
CA LEU A 28 11.94 -12.82 2.73
C LEU A 28 13.10 -11.95 3.24
N GLY A 29 13.12 -11.59 4.53
CA GLY A 29 14.13 -10.72 5.13
C GLY A 29 13.88 -9.22 4.92
N VAL A 30 12.66 -8.84 4.52
CA VAL A 30 12.28 -7.44 4.28
C VAL A 30 11.62 -6.85 5.52
N GLU A 31 12.13 -5.70 5.98
CA GLU A 31 11.53 -4.93 7.08
C GLU A 31 10.39 -4.06 6.51
N ALA A 32 9.15 -4.35 6.90
CA ALA A 32 8.00 -3.54 6.54
C ALA A 32 7.83 -2.38 7.55
N VAL A 33 7.76 -1.15 7.05
CA VAL A 33 7.50 0.06 7.87
C VAL A 33 6.26 0.75 7.32
N SER A 34 5.26 1.06 8.14
CA SER A 34 4.03 1.68 7.63
C SER A 34 4.16 3.19 7.39
N ALA A 35 3.33 3.72 6.48
CA ALA A 35 3.19 5.17 6.29
C ALA A 35 2.77 5.88 7.59
N ALA A 36 1.91 5.25 8.40
CA ALA A 36 1.49 5.77 9.69
C ALA A 36 2.65 5.88 10.70
N GLU A 37 3.51 4.87 10.80
CA GLU A 37 4.71 4.90 11.66
C GLU A 37 5.69 6.00 11.27
N LEU A 38 5.76 6.31 9.96
CA LEU A 38 6.58 7.39 9.42
C LEU A 38 5.92 8.78 9.52
N GLY A 39 4.68 8.86 10.01
CA GLY A 39 3.91 10.10 10.10
C GLY A 39 3.63 10.73 8.73
N LEU A 40 3.55 9.92 7.67
CA LEU A 40 3.24 10.40 6.32
C LEU A 40 1.75 10.76 6.23
N PRO A 41 1.37 11.79 5.47
CA PRO A 41 -0.03 12.07 5.21
C PRO A 41 -0.66 11.02 4.28
N GLU A 42 -1.95 10.73 4.46
CA GLU A 42 -2.70 9.97 3.46
C GLU A 42 -2.95 10.87 2.23
N PRO A 43 -2.55 10.45 1.02
CA PRO A 43 -2.87 11.19 -0.19
C PRO A 43 -4.36 11.08 -0.51
N GLU A 44 -4.91 12.11 -1.16
CA GLU A 44 -6.23 11.99 -1.78
C GLU A 44 -6.19 10.94 -2.89
N GLU A 45 -7.17 10.04 -2.88
CA GLU A 45 -7.35 9.01 -3.90
C GLU A 45 -8.13 9.58 -5.09
N THR A 46 -7.42 10.00 -6.13
CA THR A 46 -7.98 10.73 -7.27
C THR A 46 -8.11 9.89 -8.54
N GLU A 47 -7.65 8.64 -8.53
CA GLU A 47 -7.62 7.80 -9.72
C GLU A 47 -8.92 7.01 -9.86
N ALA A 48 -9.35 6.79 -11.10
CA ALA A 48 -10.58 6.08 -11.43
C ALA A 48 -10.46 4.54 -11.39
N THR A 49 -9.35 4.01 -10.84
CA THR A 49 -9.13 2.56 -10.75
C THR A 49 -8.35 2.23 -9.50
N PHE A 50 -8.57 1.03 -8.94
CA PHE A 50 -7.82 0.55 -7.79
C PHE A 50 -6.30 0.52 -8.06
N ALA A 51 -5.90 0.05 -9.25
CA ALA A 51 -4.49 0.03 -9.64
C ALA A 51 -3.88 1.44 -9.69
N GLY A 52 -4.65 2.44 -10.14
CA GLY A 52 -4.26 3.84 -10.13
C GLY A 52 -4.04 4.36 -8.71
N ASN A 53 -5.03 4.19 -7.83
CA ASN A 53 -4.93 4.65 -6.43
C ASN A 53 -3.80 3.93 -5.68
N ALA A 54 -3.60 2.63 -5.91
CA ALA A 54 -2.46 1.90 -5.38
C ALA A 54 -1.13 2.49 -5.89
N ALA A 55 -0.99 2.75 -7.19
CA ALA A 55 0.22 3.35 -7.74
C ALA A 55 0.47 4.77 -7.18
N LEU A 56 -0.58 5.58 -7.03
CA LEU A 56 -0.52 6.91 -6.43
C LEU A 56 -0.01 6.84 -4.98
N LYS A 57 -0.63 5.99 -4.15
CA LYS A 57 -0.22 5.77 -2.75
C LYS A 57 1.25 5.35 -2.64
N ALA A 58 1.68 4.37 -3.45
CA ALA A 58 3.06 3.89 -3.44
C ALA A 58 4.05 4.99 -3.83
N ARG A 59 3.77 5.73 -4.90
CA ARG A 59 4.66 6.82 -5.37
C ARG A 59 4.77 7.93 -4.34
N THR A 60 3.66 8.36 -3.75
CA THR A 60 3.64 9.41 -2.73
C THR A 60 4.43 8.99 -1.50
N ALA A 61 4.20 7.78 -0.99
CA ALA A 61 4.93 7.27 0.17
C ALA A 61 6.44 7.10 -0.12
N ALA A 62 6.80 6.62 -1.32
CA ALA A 62 8.20 6.50 -1.73
C ALA A 62 8.89 7.87 -1.83
N ALA A 63 8.22 8.86 -2.42
CA ALA A 63 8.75 10.21 -2.55
C ALA A 63 8.94 10.88 -1.18
N ALA A 64 8.01 10.69 -0.25
CA ALA A 64 8.09 11.30 1.08
C ALA A 64 9.09 10.61 2.03
N SER A 65 9.24 9.28 1.92
CA SER A 65 10.14 8.50 2.80
C SER A 65 11.57 8.36 2.26
N GLY A 66 11.76 8.46 0.94
CA GLY A 66 13.03 8.11 0.27
C GLY A 66 13.31 6.61 0.18
N TRP A 67 12.34 5.75 0.53
CA TRP A 67 12.45 4.30 0.47
C TRP A 67 11.50 3.71 -0.59
N PRO A 68 11.78 2.51 -1.12
CA PRO A 68 10.81 1.78 -1.93
C PRO A 68 9.50 1.60 -1.15
N ALA A 69 8.36 1.70 -1.84
CA ALA A 69 7.04 1.56 -1.22
C ALA A 69 6.16 0.57 -1.98
N LEU A 70 5.34 -0.15 -1.23
CA LEU A 70 4.26 -1.01 -1.69
C LEU A 70 2.95 -0.43 -1.20
N ALA A 71 1.96 -0.39 -2.06
CA ALA A 71 0.60 -0.02 -1.72
C ALA A 71 -0.37 -1.08 -2.23
N ASP A 72 -1.55 -1.08 -1.62
CA ASP A 72 -2.70 -1.87 -2.04
C ASP A 72 -3.91 -0.94 -2.06
N ASP A 73 -4.79 -1.17 -3.04
CA ASP A 73 -6.10 -0.55 -3.07
C ASP A 73 -7.16 -1.59 -3.43
N SER A 74 -8.24 -1.60 -2.66
CA SER A 74 -9.20 -2.69 -2.64
C SER A 74 -10.59 -2.15 -2.38
N GLY A 75 -11.60 -2.66 -3.07
CA GLY A 75 -12.99 -2.29 -2.84
C GLY A 75 -13.95 -3.41 -3.21
N LEU A 76 -15.24 -3.10 -3.13
CA LEU A 76 -16.31 -4.00 -3.53
C LEU A 76 -16.91 -3.50 -4.84
N GLU A 77 -16.98 -4.36 -5.84
CA GLU A 77 -17.71 -4.08 -7.08
C GLU A 77 -18.92 -4.99 -7.19
N VAL A 78 -20.10 -4.42 -7.42
CA VAL A 78 -21.33 -5.18 -7.64
C VAL A 78 -21.76 -5.05 -9.08
N PHE A 79 -21.74 -6.16 -9.82
CA PHE A 79 -22.10 -6.20 -11.24
C PHE A 79 -23.49 -5.60 -11.51
N ALA A 80 -24.50 -5.97 -10.69
CA ALA A 80 -25.87 -5.46 -10.84
C ALA A 80 -26.02 -3.97 -10.54
N LEU A 81 -25.03 -3.35 -9.88
CA LEU A 81 -24.98 -1.91 -9.60
C LEU A 81 -23.99 -1.18 -10.52
N GLY A 82 -23.58 -1.81 -11.62
CA GLY A 82 -22.62 -1.22 -12.56
C GLY A 82 -21.23 -1.01 -11.96
N GLY A 83 -20.83 -1.83 -10.98
CA GLY A 83 -19.53 -1.75 -10.32
C GLY A 83 -19.53 -0.96 -9.00
N ALA A 84 -20.62 -0.28 -8.63
CA ALA A 84 -20.70 0.39 -7.32
C ALA A 84 -20.66 -0.62 -6.15
N PRO A 85 -20.10 -0.25 -4.98
CA PRO A 85 -19.51 1.04 -4.61
C PRO A 85 -18.01 1.20 -4.97
N GLY A 86 -17.48 0.49 -5.96
CA GLY A 86 -16.08 0.60 -6.37
C GLY A 86 -15.64 2.02 -6.75
N VAL A 87 -14.34 2.18 -6.94
CA VAL A 87 -13.72 3.44 -7.39
C VAL A 87 -14.12 3.78 -8.82
#